data_AF-A0A4R2FAT6-F1
#
_entry.id   AF-A0A4R2FAT6-F1
#
_cell.length_a   1.000
_cell.length_b   1.000
_cell.length_c   1.000
_cell.angle_alpha   90.00
_cell.angle_beta   90.00
_cell.angle_gamma   90.00
#
_symmetry.space_group_name_H-M   'P 1'
#
loop_
_entity.id
_entity.type
_entity.pdbx_description
1 polymer ?
#
loop_
_entity_poly.entity_id
_entity_poly.type
_entity_poly.pdbx_seq_one_letter_code
_entity_poly.pdbx_strand_id
1 'polypeptide(L)'
;MENYLNYAVAGLLLLSTGLLAMLIPGGPIENRNFSHISPWVLGIFNIFLTLLGIASLASAYFSVVGSGMAAMVSVICGISFFLVYALDLGKIFPISPDKMPRALFVIEVSGLILAIPLTLLSLLEMAMPNRGAATIDMSATTIISVLVLMVVLGLGIVIFATKSAMRK
;
A
#
# COMPACT_ATOMS: atom_id res chain seq x y z
N MET A 1 22.71 -12.02 -7.75
CA MET A 1 21.70 -12.35 -6.73
C MET A 1 20.96 -11.11 -6.29
N GLU A 2 21.68 -10.02 -6.00
CA GLU A 2 21.13 -8.70 -5.65
C GLU A 2 20.03 -8.21 -6.60
N ASN A 3 20.26 -8.21 -7.91
CA ASN A 3 19.24 -7.78 -8.88
C ASN A 3 17.94 -8.59 -8.78
N TYR A 4 18.01 -9.92 -8.61
CA TYR A 4 16.82 -10.76 -8.50
C TYR A 4 16.02 -10.46 -7.23
N LEU A 5 16.71 -10.17 -6.13
CA LEU A 5 16.06 -9.79 -4.87
C LEU A 5 15.32 -8.46 -5.02
N ASN A 6 15.96 -7.45 -5.62
CA ASN A 6 15.35 -6.15 -5.89
C ASN A 6 14.08 -6.29 -6.76
N TYR A 7 14.15 -7.06 -7.85
CA TYR A 7 12.98 -7.32 -8.70
C TYR A 7 11.89 -8.10 -7.97
N ALA A 8 12.26 -9.03 -7.08
CA ALA A 8 11.29 -9.78 -6.28
C ALA A 8 10.56 -8.85 -5.28
N VAL A 9 11.29 -7.97 -4.58
CA VAL A 9 10.69 -6.97 -3.68
C VAL A 9 9.80 -6.01 -4.45
N ALA A 10 10.27 -5.48 -5.59
CA ALA A 10 9.47 -4.62 -6.45
C ALA A 10 8.19 -5.30 -6.94
N GLY A 11 8.28 -6.56 -7.38
CA GLY A 11 7.12 -7.35 -7.79
C GLY A 11 6.13 -7.56 -6.66
N LEU A 12 6.61 -7.88 -5.46
CA LEU A 12 5.76 -8.04 -4.27
C LEU A 12 5.09 -6.72 -3.86
N LEU A 13 5.80 -5.59 -3.89
CA LEU A 13 5.21 -4.27 -3.63
C LEU A 13 4.10 -3.95 -4.63
N LEU A 14 4.32 -4.20 -5.92
CA LEU A 14 3.30 -3.99 -6.95
C LEU A 14 2.07 -4.88 -6.74
N LEU A 15 2.28 -6.16 -6.45
CA LEU A 15 1.19 -7.11 -6.15
C LEU A 15 0.42 -6.70 -4.90
N SER A 16 1.10 -6.40 -3.79
CA SER A 16 0.47 -5.97 -2.54
C SER A 16 -0.31 -4.66 -2.71
N THR A 17 0.20 -3.73 -3.52
CA THR A 17 -0.51 -2.48 -3.85
C THR A 17 -1.76 -2.77 -4.70
N GLY A 18 -1.66 -3.67 -5.67
CA GLY A 18 -2.79 -4.09 -6.49
C GLY A 18 -3.90 -4.73 -5.66
N LEU A 19 -3.55 -5.60 -4.70
CA LEU A 19 -4.51 -6.19 -3.77
C LEU A 19 -5.13 -5.12 -2.86
N LEU A 20 -4.33 -4.18 -2.35
CA LEU A 20 -4.84 -3.08 -1.53
C LEU A 20 -5.84 -2.21 -2.32
N ALA A 21 -5.58 -1.95 -3.60
CA ALA A 21 -6.48 -1.17 -4.45
C ALA A 21 -7.86 -1.85 -4.62
N MET A 22 -7.93 -3.19 -4.55
CA MET A 22 -9.21 -3.92 -4.59
C MET A 22 -10.06 -3.74 -3.32
N LEU A 23 -9.43 -3.32 -2.21
CA LEU A 23 -10.10 -3.01 -0.94
C LEU A 23 -10.64 -1.57 -0.87
N ILE A 24 -10.38 -0.74 -1.88
CA ILE A 24 -10.92 0.63 -1.90
C ILE A 24 -12.44 0.55 -1.94
N PRO A 25 -13.18 1.16 -0.97
CA PRO A 25 -14.63 1.15 -0.98
C PRO A 25 -15.20 1.76 -2.26
N GLY A 26 -16.19 1.08 -2.86
CA GLY A 26 -16.72 1.43 -4.19
C GLY A 26 -15.82 0.98 -5.36
N GLY A 27 -14.77 0.22 -5.07
CA GLY A 27 -14.00 -0.56 -6.03
C GLY A 27 -14.74 -1.82 -6.47
N PRO A 28 -14.05 -2.75 -7.17
CA PRO A 28 -14.73 -3.88 -7.81
C PRO A 28 -15.30 -4.91 -6.81
N ILE A 29 -14.77 -4.98 -5.59
CA ILE A 29 -15.02 -6.06 -4.64
C ILE A 29 -15.51 -5.55 -3.28
N GLU A 30 -14.93 -4.47 -2.75
CA GLU A 30 -15.34 -3.88 -1.48
C GLU A 30 -16.66 -3.09 -1.61
N ASN A 31 -17.75 -3.78 -1.25
CA ASN A 31 -19.12 -3.26 -1.28
C ASN A 31 -19.77 -3.21 0.11
N ARG A 32 -19.00 -3.39 1.19
CA ARG A 32 -19.52 -3.29 2.57
C ARG A 32 -19.87 -1.85 2.92
N ASN A 33 -20.91 -1.67 3.73
CA ASN A 33 -21.31 -0.37 4.24
C ASN A 33 -20.58 -0.03 5.55
N PHE A 34 -19.95 1.16 5.59
CA PHE A 34 -19.24 1.69 6.75
C PHE A 34 -19.85 3.00 7.27
N SER A 35 -21.07 3.35 6.85
CA SER A 35 -21.74 4.61 7.22
C SER A 35 -21.99 4.79 8.73
N HIS A 36 -21.84 3.72 9.51
CA HIS A 36 -21.94 3.73 10.97
C HIS A 36 -20.64 4.19 11.66
N ILE A 37 -19.51 4.22 10.95
CA ILE A 37 -18.22 4.74 11.43
C ILE A 37 -18.15 6.25 11.13
N SER A 38 -17.52 7.01 12.02
CA SER A 38 -17.26 8.43 11.79
C SER A 38 -16.49 8.67 10.48
N PRO A 39 -16.94 9.59 9.61
CA PRO A 39 -16.26 9.91 8.36
C PRO A 39 -14.80 10.36 8.54
N TRP A 40 -14.49 10.99 9.68
CA TRP A 40 -13.13 11.40 10.02
C TRP A 40 -12.19 10.21 10.24
N VAL A 41 -12.69 9.17 10.90
CA VAL A 41 -11.92 7.95 11.19
C VAL A 41 -11.65 7.18 9.89
N LEU A 42 -12.67 7.03 9.03
CA LEU A 42 -12.51 6.46 7.70
C LEU A 42 -11.59 7.29 6.80
N GLY A 43 -11.70 8.62 6.86
CA GLY A 43 -10.85 9.53 6.10
C GLY A 43 -9.37 9.38 6.47
N ILE A 44 -9.04 9.36 7.76
CA ILE A 44 -7.66 9.15 8.25
C ILE A 44 -7.13 7.79 7.82
N PHE A 45 -7.95 6.73 7.94
CA PHE A 45 -7.56 5.40 7.49
C PHE A 45 -7.30 5.35 5.98
N ASN A 46 -8.18 5.95 5.18
CA ASN A 46 -8.00 6.03 3.72
C ASN A 46 -6.77 6.86 3.34
N ILE A 47 -6.44 7.92 4.10
CA ILE A 47 -5.18 8.66 3.93
C ILE A 47 -4.00 7.71 4.17
N PHE A 48 -4.02 6.94 5.26
CA PHE A 48 -2.98 5.96 5.55
C PHE A 48 -2.82 4.91 4.44
N LEU A 49 -3.92 4.31 3.98
CA LEU A 49 -3.90 3.33 2.88
C LEU A 49 -3.40 3.94 1.57
N THR A 50 -3.79 5.18 1.28
CA THR A 50 -3.36 5.90 0.08
C THR A 50 -1.86 6.19 0.12
N LEU A 51 -1.35 6.66 1.26
CA LEU A 51 0.08 6.90 1.46
C LEU A 51 0.87 5.59 1.38
N LEU A 52 0.35 4.50 1.95
CA LEU A 52 0.95 3.17 1.85
C LEU A 52 1.05 2.72 0.39
N GLY A 53 -0.02 2.88 -0.39
CA GLY A 53 -0.03 2.57 -1.82
C GLY A 53 0.98 3.39 -2.61
N ILE A 54 1.02 4.71 -2.42
CA ILE A 54 1.98 5.60 -3.10
C ILE A 54 3.42 5.27 -2.70
N ALA A 55 3.70 5.08 -1.42
CA ALA A 55 5.02 4.74 -0.92
C ALA A 55 5.50 3.38 -1.44
N SER A 56 4.59 2.41 -1.55
CA SER A 56 4.86 1.08 -2.11
C SER A 56 5.20 1.15 -3.61
N LEU A 57 4.44 1.91 -4.41
CA LEU A 57 4.74 2.12 -5.83
C LEU A 57 6.08 2.82 -6.04
N ALA A 58 6.36 3.86 -5.25
CA ALA A 58 7.64 4.55 -5.30
C ALA A 58 8.78 3.58 -4.92
N SER A 59 8.64 2.85 -3.83
CA SER A 59 9.63 1.87 -3.36
C SER A 59 9.88 0.75 -4.37
N ALA A 60 8.87 0.33 -5.13
CA ALA A 60 9.05 -0.67 -6.18
C ALA A 60 10.03 -0.17 -7.25
N TYR A 61 9.88 1.07 -7.72
CA TYR A 61 10.82 1.67 -8.65
C TYR A 61 12.22 1.82 -8.03
N PHE A 62 12.32 2.40 -6.83
CA PHE A 62 13.61 2.66 -6.19
C PHE A 62 14.34 1.39 -5.73
N SER A 63 13.63 0.30 -5.46
CA SER A 63 14.22 -1.01 -5.18
C SER A 63 14.92 -1.56 -6.43
N VAL A 64 14.29 -1.44 -7.62
CA VAL A 64 14.93 -1.83 -8.90
C VAL A 64 16.21 -1.03 -9.15
N VAL A 65 16.21 0.27 -8.84
CA VAL A 65 17.40 1.14 -8.98
C VAL A 65 18.44 0.89 -7.86
N GLY A 66 18.12 0.06 -6.87
CA GLY A 66 19.07 -0.34 -5.82
C GLY A 66 19.26 0.69 -4.70
N SER A 67 18.28 1.56 -4.47
CA SER A 67 18.36 2.59 -3.42
C SER A 67 18.25 1.99 -2.01
N GLY A 68 19.21 2.31 -1.13
CA GLY A 68 19.17 1.87 0.26
C GLY A 68 17.94 2.37 1.04
N MET A 69 17.47 3.58 0.73
CA MET A 69 16.24 4.14 1.34
C MET A 69 14.99 3.35 0.93
N ALA A 70 14.96 2.81 -0.28
CA ALA A 70 13.84 2.00 -0.74
C ALA A 70 13.70 0.73 0.11
N ALA A 71 14.80 0.08 0.46
CA ALA A 71 14.80 -1.10 1.32
C ALA A 71 14.07 -0.84 2.64
N MET A 72 14.42 0.27 3.31
CA MET A 72 13.82 0.65 4.58
C MET A 72 12.32 0.94 4.42
N VAL A 73 11.93 1.67 3.38
CA VAL A 73 10.52 1.98 3.11
C VAL A 73 9.74 0.72 2.73
N SER A 74 10.33 -0.22 1.98
CA SER A 74 9.73 -1.51 1.63
C SER A 74 9.45 -2.36 2.86
N VAL A 75 10.35 -2.38 3.86
CA VAL A 75 10.12 -3.05 5.15
C VAL A 75 8.91 -2.43 5.87
N ILE A 76 8.86 -1.10 5.95
CA ILE A 76 7.75 -0.38 6.58
C ILE A 76 6.44 -0.69 5.84
N CYS A 77 6.46 -0.73 4.51
CA CYS A 77 5.30 -1.09 3.70
C CYS A 77 4.86 -2.54 3.96
N GLY A 78 5.78 -3.49 3.98
CA GLY A 78 5.49 -4.91 4.25
C GLY A 78 4.83 -5.12 5.61
N ILE A 79 5.37 -4.52 6.67
CA ILE A 79 4.79 -4.56 8.02
C ILE A 79 3.41 -3.89 8.02
N SER A 80 3.28 -2.74 7.36
CA SER A 80 2.01 -2.01 7.28
C SER A 80 0.94 -2.81 6.55
N PHE A 81 1.25 -3.44 5.42
CA PHE A 81 0.33 -4.34 4.72
C PHE A 81 -0.09 -5.48 5.62
N PHE A 82 0.85 -6.16 6.29
CA PHE A 82 0.53 -7.24 7.22
C PHE A 82 -0.44 -6.77 8.30
N LEU A 83 -0.17 -5.63 8.94
CA LEU A 83 -1.02 -5.08 9.99
C LEU A 83 -2.40 -4.71 9.46
N VAL A 84 -2.51 -4.07 8.30
CA VAL A 84 -3.81 -3.72 7.70
C VAL A 84 -4.66 -4.98 7.49
N TYR A 85 -4.13 -5.99 6.83
CA TYR A 85 -4.87 -7.23 6.57
C TYR A 85 -5.17 -8.01 7.85
N ALA A 86 -4.24 -8.06 8.81
CA ALA A 86 -4.43 -8.76 10.08
C ALA A 86 -5.50 -8.06 10.95
N LEU A 87 -5.53 -6.74 10.96
CA LEU A 87 -6.51 -5.95 11.73
C LEU A 87 -7.91 -6.02 11.11
N ASP A 88 -8.04 -6.06 9.77
CA ASP A 88 -9.33 -6.24 9.09
C ASP A 88 -9.87 -7.67 9.31
N LEU A 89 -9.05 -8.71 9.06
CA LEU A 89 -9.42 -10.11 9.31
C LEU A 89 -9.70 -10.40 10.79
N GLY A 90 -8.97 -9.74 11.70
CA GLY A 90 -9.19 -9.78 13.14
C GLY A 90 -10.44 -9.05 13.60
N LYS A 91 -11.18 -8.39 12.68
CA LYS A 91 -12.36 -7.55 12.96
C LYS A 91 -12.07 -6.47 13.99
N ILE A 92 -10.83 -5.96 14.00
CA ILE A 92 -10.42 -4.86 14.87
C ILE A 92 -10.78 -3.55 14.18
N PHE A 93 -10.44 -3.40 12.89
CA PHE A 93 -10.74 -2.19 12.13
C PHE A 93 -10.40 -2.35 10.62
N PRO A 94 -11.26 -1.89 9.68
CA PRO A 94 -12.59 -1.33 9.87
C PRO A 94 -13.65 -2.42 10.10
N ILE A 95 -14.61 -2.17 11.00
CA ILE A 95 -15.68 -3.13 11.30
C ILE A 95 -16.90 -2.78 10.46
N SER A 96 -17.52 -3.76 9.80
CA SER A 96 -18.81 -3.58 9.12
C SER A 96 -19.87 -4.54 9.68
N PRO A 97 -21.14 -4.12 9.79
CA PRO A 97 -22.27 -5.00 10.05
C PRO A 97 -22.48 -6.03 8.93
N ASP A 98 -22.04 -5.70 7.71
CA ASP A 98 -22.21 -6.54 6.55
C ASP A 98 -21.22 -7.71 6.55
N LYS A 99 -21.69 -8.88 6.14
CA LYS A 99 -20.82 -10.05 6.01
C LYS A 99 -19.80 -9.80 4.90
N MET A 100 -18.53 -10.07 5.22
CA MET A 100 -17.44 -10.02 4.26
C MET A 100 -17.71 -10.94 3.06
N PRO A 101 -17.69 -10.41 1.82
CA PRO A 101 -17.79 -11.23 0.62
C PRO A 101 -16.63 -12.22 0.54
N ARG A 102 -16.88 -13.44 0.02
CA ARG A 102 -15.83 -14.46 -0.11
C ARG A 102 -14.62 -14.00 -0.93
N ALA A 103 -14.87 -13.21 -1.99
CA ALA A 103 -13.81 -12.65 -2.82
C ALA A 103 -12.90 -11.69 -2.03
N LEU A 104 -13.49 -10.84 -1.18
CA LEU A 104 -12.76 -9.92 -0.33
C LEU A 104 -11.90 -10.68 0.69
N PHE A 105 -12.48 -11.70 1.33
CA PHE A 105 -11.75 -12.56 2.27
C PHE A 105 -10.52 -13.22 1.63
N VAL A 106 -10.65 -13.73 0.39
CA VAL A 106 -9.52 -14.34 -0.33
C VAL A 106 -8.44 -13.30 -0.61
N ILE A 107 -8.81 -12.08 -0.99
CA ILE A 107 -7.86 -10.98 -1.22
C ILE A 107 -7.13 -10.61 0.07
N GLU A 108 -7.84 -10.48 1.18
CA GLU A 108 -7.24 -10.13 2.45
C GLU A 108 -6.28 -11.21 2.97
N VAL A 109 -6.68 -12.48 2.89
CA VAL A 109 -5.79 -13.60 3.27
C VAL A 109 -4.59 -13.67 2.33
N SER A 110 -4.78 -13.46 1.02
CA SER A 110 -3.68 -13.43 0.05
C SER A 110 -2.74 -12.27 0.33
N GLY A 111 -3.28 -11.08 0.63
CA GLY A 111 -2.52 -9.89 0.99
C GLY A 111 -1.71 -10.10 2.26
N LEU A 112 -2.30 -10.71 3.27
CA LEU A 112 -1.63 -11.08 4.52
C LEU A 112 -0.46 -12.04 4.27
N ILE A 113 -0.70 -13.10 3.48
CA ILE A 113 0.33 -14.10 3.15
C ILE A 113 1.46 -13.45 2.35
N LEU A 114 1.16 -12.57 1.38
CA LEU A 114 2.18 -11.87 0.57
C LEU A 114 2.98 -10.83 1.35
N ALA A 115 2.40 -10.24 2.40
CA ALA A 115 3.10 -9.27 3.23
C ALA A 115 4.29 -9.90 4.00
N ILE A 116 4.22 -11.20 4.31
CA ILE A 116 5.29 -11.94 4.99
C ILE A 116 6.57 -12.02 4.14
N PRO A 117 6.57 -12.63 2.92
CA PRO A 117 7.76 -12.66 2.08
C PRO A 117 8.18 -11.26 1.66
N LEU A 118 7.26 -10.31 1.45
CA LEU A 118 7.61 -8.92 1.18
C LEU A 118 8.48 -8.35 2.30
N THR A 119 8.06 -8.50 3.56
CA THR A 119 8.80 -8.00 4.71
C THR A 119 10.15 -8.69 4.86
N LEU A 120 10.19 -10.02 4.79
CA LEU A 120 11.42 -10.81 4.94
C LEU A 120 12.44 -10.51 3.84
N LEU A 121 11.99 -10.46 2.58
CA LEU A 121 12.87 -10.13 1.46
C LEU A 121 13.32 -8.67 1.52
N SER A 122 12.49 -7.74 1.97
CA SER A 122 12.88 -6.33 2.16
C SER A 122 13.92 -6.17 3.28
N LEU A 123 13.81 -6.95 4.36
CA LEU A 123 14.82 -6.99 5.44
C LEU A 123 16.15 -7.55 4.94
N LEU A 124 16.10 -8.62 4.14
CA LEU A 124 17.30 -9.15 3.48
C LEU A 124 17.89 -8.12 2.52
N GLU A 125 17.04 -7.43 1.75
CA GLU A 125 17.40 -6.34 0.87
C GLU A 125 18.17 -5.25 1.63
N MET A 126 17.67 -4.85 2.80
CA MET A 126 18.24 -3.81 3.65
C MET A 126 19.59 -4.21 4.25
N ALA A 127 19.81 -5.50 4.51
CA ALA A 127 21.05 -6.01 5.10
C ALA A 127 22.21 -6.14 4.09
N MET A 128 21.99 -5.92 2.79
CA MET A 128 23.05 -6.08 1.79
C MET A 128 24.05 -4.90 1.81
N PRO A 129 25.38 -5.18 1.89
CA PRO A 129 26.41 -4.16 1.79
C PRO A 129 26.56 -3.70 0.32
N ASN A 130 26.79 -2.38 0.09
CA ASN A 130 26.87 -1.67 -1.21
C ASN A 130 25.58 -1.11 -1.83
N ARG A 131 24.63 -0.67 -1.02
CA ARG A 131 23.50 0.13 -1.53
C ARG A 131 23.89 1.60 -1.64
N GLY A 132 24.20 2.02 -2.87
CA GLY A 132 24.43 3.42 -3.19
C GLY A 132 23.17 4.26 -2.98
N ALA A 133 23.36 5.55 -2.69
CA ALA A 133 22.28 6.51 -2.86
C ALA A 133 22.03 6.63 -4.38
N ALA A 134 20.96 6.02 -4.87
CA ALA A 134 20.52 6.25 -6.23
C ALA A 134 20.22 7.74 -6.40
N THR A 135 21.10 8.47 -7.06
CA THR A 135 20.90 9.88 -7.39
C THR A 135 20.00 9.95 -8.60
N ILE A 136 18.77 10.42 -8.41
CA ILE A 136 17.90 10.76 -9.53
C ILE A 136 18.21 12.19 -9.95
N ASP A 137 18.82 12.34 -11.12
CA ASP A 137 18.93 13.64 -11.79
C ASP A 137 17.56 14.01 -12.41
N MET A 138 16.66 14.49 -11.55
CA MET A 138 15.40 15.10 -11.96
C MET A 138 15.45 16.61 -11.75
N SER A 139 15.03 17.37 -12.78
CA SER A 139 14.82 18.80 -12.63
C SER A 139 13.80 19.08 -11.52
N ALA A 140 14.02 20.15 -10.75
CA ALA A 140 13.11 20.61 -9.69
C ALA A 140 11.67 20.77 -10.19
N THR A 141 11.47 21.22 -11.44
CA THR A 141 10.13 21.33 -12.05
C THR A 141 9.45 19.98 -12.19
N THR A 142 10.21 18.94 -12.54
CA THR A 142 9.69 17.58 -12.68
C THR A 142 9.31 17.01 -11.32
N ILE A 143 10.18 17.18 -10.31
CA ILE A 143 9.91 16.76 -8.92
C ILE A 143 8.63 17.41 -8.40
N ILE A 144 8.49 18.73 -8.55
CA ILE A 144 7.29 19.47 -8.13
C ILE A 144 6.05 18.95 -8.87
N SER A 145 6.14 18.75 -10.20
CA SER A 145 5.01 18.25 -10.98
C SER A 145 4.55 16.84 -10.55
N VAL A 146 5.48 15.94 -10.25
CA VAL A 146 5.19 14.59 -9.76
C VAL A 146 4.57 14.64 -8.37
N LEU A 147 5.10 15.47 -7.47
CA LEU A 147 4.55 15.66 -6.13
C LEU A 147 3.12 16.22 -6.18
N VAL A 148 2.88 17.25 -6.99
CA VAL A 148 1.54 17.81 -7.19
C VAL A 148 0.59 16.76 -7.73
N LEU A 149 1.01 15.98 -8.74
CA LEU A 149 0.21 14.89 -9.29
C LEU A 149 -0.12 13.83 -8.23
N MET A 150 0.86 13.41 -7.43
CA MET A 150 0.65 12.45 -6.33
C MET A 150 -0.33 12.98 -5.28
N VAL A 151 -0.23 14.26 -4.92
CA VAL A 151 -1.16 14.89 -3.96
C VAL A 151 -2.57 14.95 -4.54
N VAL A 152 -2.73 15.37 -5.79
CA VAL A 152 -4.05 15.45 -6.44
C VAL A 152 -4.70 14.08 -6.56
N LEU A 153 -3.94 13.08 -7.04
CA LEU A 153 -4.42 11.70 -7.14
C LEU A 153 -4.75 11.13 -5.76
N GLY A 154 -3.88 11.35 -4.77
CA GLY A 154 -4.09 10.88 -3.41
C GLY A 154 -5.34 11.47 -2.77
N LEU A 155 -5.55 12.79 -2.89
CA LEU A 155 -6.78 13.45 -2.43
C LEU A 155 -8.01 12.90 -3.15
N GLY A 156 -7.93 12.67 -4.46
CA GLY A 156 -8.98 12.06 -5.25
C GLY A 156 -9.37 10.66 -4.72
N ILE A 157 -8.38 9.81 -4.47
CA ILE A 157 -8.58 8.46 -3.92
C ILE A 157 -9.23 8.54 -2.53
N VAL A 158 -8.71 9.38 -1.63
CA VAL A 158 -9.24 9.53 -0.26
C VAL A 158 -10.68 10.02 -0.26
N ILE A 159 -10.99 11.06 -1.03
CA ILE A 159 -12.35 11.62 -1.12
C ILE A 159 -13.31 10.59 -1.72
N PHE A 160 -12.89 9.89 -2.78
CA PHE A 160 -13.69 8.85 -3.42
C PHE A 160 -13.96 7.70 -2.46
N ALA A 161 -12.91 7.10 -1.89
CA ALA A 161 -13.00 5.97 -0.96
C ALA A 161 -13.90 6.29 0.23
N THR A 162 -13.73 7.47 0.82
CA THR A 162 -14.52 7.89 1.99
C THR A 162 -15.98 8.11 1.64
N LYS A 163 -16.28 8.75 0.50
CA LYS A 163 -17.67 8.94 0.05
C LYS A 163 -18.34 7.62 -0.34
N SER A 164 -17.62 6.73 -1.00
CA SER A 164 -18.14 5.43 -1.42
C SER A 164 -18.42 4.52 -0.23
N ALA A 165 -17.56 4.52 0.79
CA ALA A 165 -17.75 3.77 2.03
C ALA A 165 -18.99 4.18 2.83
N MET A 166 -19.49 5.41 2.60
CA MET A 166 -20.66 5.98 3.28
C MET A 166 -21.97 5.79 2.51
N ARG A 167 -21.94 5.27 1.29
CA ARG A 167 -23.17 5.03 0.51
C ARG A 167 -23.86 3.76 1.02
N LYS A 168 -25.19 3.85 1.14
CA LYS A 168 -26.09 2.71 1.40
C LYS A 168 -26.37 1.95 0.13
#